data_AF-A0A7C3Y693-F1
#
_entry.id   AF-A0A7C3Y693-F1
#
_cell.length_a   1.000
_cell.length_b   1.000
_cell.length_c   1.000
_cell.angle_alpha   90.00
_cell.angle_beta   90.00
_cell.angle_gamma   90.00
#
_symmetry.space_group_name_H-M   'P 1'
#
loop_
_entity.id
_entity.type
_entity.pdbx_description
1 polymer ?
#
loop_
_entity_poly.entity_id
_entity_poly.type
_entity_poly.pdbx_seq_one_letter_code
_entity_poly.pdbx_strand_id
1 'polypeptide(L)'
;MRVLVVTNMYPVPEEPALGIFVQEQVESLRDKGLDVDVFFVNGRRYRRNYLTGFLRYLPQPWLKRYDLIHAHYPLTGLIARAQIRAPLVVTYHGIEVVYGWQGTLCKALARVVDRVIVTSQRVRD
;
A
#
# COMPACT_ATOMS: atom_id res chain seq x y z
N MET A 1 15.36 11.11 -1.04
CA MET A 1 14.80 9.75 -1.18
C MET A 1 13.38 9.87 -1.69
N ARG A 2 13.02 9.05 -2.69
CA ARG A 2 11.69 9.03 -3.30
C ARG A 2 10.92 7.78 -2.92
N VAL A 3 9.73 7.98 -2.36
CA VAL A 3 8.86 6.91 -1.86
C VAL A 3 7.58 6.86 -2.69
N LEU A 4 7.17 5.67 -3.11
CA LEU A 4 5.85 5.44 -3.68
C LEU A 4 4.94 4.80 -2.63
N VAL A 5 3.88 5.51 -2.24
CA VAL A 5 2.83 4.95 -1.38
C VAL A 5 1.73 4.35 -2.25
N VAL A 6 1.46 3.05 -2.09
CA VAL A 6 0.39 2.33 -2.83
C VAL A 6 -0.72 1.97 -1.85
N THR A 7 -1.91 2.54 -2.01
CA THR A 7 -2.96 2.44 -0.99
C THR A 7 -4.36 2.38 -1.59
N ASN A 8 -5.27 1.68 -0.91
CA ASN A 8 -6.71 1.75 -1.14
C ASN A 8 -7.44 2.57 -0.06
N MET A 9 -6.68 3.13 0.87
CA MET A 9 -7.10 3.94 2.00
C MET A 9 -6.50 5.32 1.82
N TYR A 10 -7.22 6.21 1.12
CA TYR A 10 -6.85 7.61 0.95
C TYR A 10 -8.12 8.46 0.78
N PRO A 11 -8.14 9.71 1.27
CA PRO A 11 -9.34 10.52 1.21
C PRO A 11 -9.83 10.78 -0.21
N VAL A 12 -11.15 10.75 -0.36
CA VAL A 12 -11.87 11.10 -1.59
C VAL A 12 -12.98 12.11 -1.24
N PRO A 13 -13.45 12.95 -2.17
CA PRO A 13 -14.45 13.97 -1.87
C PRO A 13 -15.71 13.43 -1.20
N GLU A 14 -16.13 12.22 -1.56
CA GLU A 14 -17.32 11.57 -1.00
C GLU A 14 -17.08 10.96 0.39
N GLU A 15 -15.83 10.67 0.75
CA GLU A 15 -15.43 10.04 2.01
C GLU A 15 -14.09 10.64 2.52
N PRO A 16 -14.11 11.86 3.07
CA PRO A 16 -12.88 12.58 3.44
C PRO A 16 -12.11 11.93 4.59
N ALA A 17 -12.77 11.11 5.41
CA ALA A 17 -12.12 10.36 6.48
C ALA A 17 -11.47 9.04 6.02
N LEU A 18 -11.71 8.60 4.78
CA LEU A 18 -11.20 7.33 4.27
C LEU A 18 -9.68 7.33 4.26
N GLY A 19 -9.05 6.53 5.12
CA GLY A 19 -7.59 6.41 5.12
C GLY A 19 -6.85 7.70 5.46
N ILE A 20 -7.46 8.60 6.25
CA ILE A 20 -6.85 9.86 6.69
C ILE A 20 -5.47 9.64 7.33
N PHE A 21 -5.30 8.54 8.07
CA PHE A 21 -4.01 8.16 8.67
C PHE A 21 -2.89 7.90 7.64
N VAL A 22 -3.23 7.45 6.42
CA VAL A 22 -2.25 7.31 5.33
C VAL A 22 -1.86 8.68 4.80
N GLN A 23 -2.84 9.59 4.65
CA GLN A 23 -2.58 10.98 4.26
C GLN A 23 -1.68 11.67 5.28
N GLU A 24 -2.01 11.61 6.57
CA GLU A 24 -1.21 12.21 7.64
C GLU A 24 0.22 11.66 7.65
N GLN A 25 0.39 10.35 7.40
CA GLN A 25 1.73 9.76 7.27
C GLN A 25 2.47 10.30 6.04
N VAL A 26 1.81 10.37 4.88
CA VAL A 26 2.40 10.93 3.65
C VAL A 26 2.84 12.37 3.85
N GLU A 27 2.00 13.20 4.47
CA GLU A 27 2.28 14.60 4.77
C GLU A 27 3.44 14.72 5.74
N SER A 28 3.43 13.95 6.84
CA SER A 28 4.55 13.93 7.80
C SER A 28 5.89 13.53 7.17
N LEU A 29 5.88 12.60 6.20
CA LEU A 29 7.09 12.22 5.46
C LEU A 29 7.56 13.34 4.51
N ARG A 30 6.64 14.03 3.85
CA ARG A 30 6.95 15.19 2.99
C ARG A 30 7.52 16.34 3.82
N ASP A 31 6.97 16.62 4.99
CA ASP A 31 7.47 17.65 5.91
C ASP A 31 8.90 17.38 6.39
N LYS A 32 9.30 16.10 6.40
CA LYS A 32 10.69 15.66 6.67
C LYS A 32 11.61 15.72 5.44
N GLY A 33 11.14 16.28 4.32
CA GLY A 33 11.92 16.48 3.09
C GLY A 33 11.95 15.28 2.14
N LEU A 34 11.04 14.32 2.29
CA LEU A 34 10.93 13.18 1.36
C LEU A 34 10.03 13.50 0.17
N ASP A 35 10.43 13.03 -1.02
CA ASP A 35 9.58 13.07 -2.22
C ASP A 35 8.63 11.87 -2.18
N VAL A 36 7.36 12.10 -1.89
CA VAL A 36 6.36 11.04 -1.71
C VAL A 36 5.27 11.15 -2.77
N ASP A 37 5.22 10.17 -3.67
CA ASP A 37 4.13 9.98 -4.63
C ASP A 37 3.07 9.04 -4.02
N VAL A 38 1.78 9.29 -4.31
CA VAL A 38 0.67 8.43 -3.87
C VAL A 38 -0.01 7.79 -5.08
N PHE A 39 -0.04 6.47 -5.11
CA PHE A 39 -0.80 5.66 -6.05
C PHE A 39 -2.04 5.09 -5.36
N PHE A 40 -3.17 5.76 -5.57
CA PHE A 40 -4.45 5.36 -5.00
C PHE A 40 -5.21 4.36 -5.88
N VAL A 41 -5.68 3.28 -5.26
CA VAL A 41 -6.53 2.25 -5.84
C VAL A 41 -7.86 2.25 -5.11
N ASN A 42 -8.90 2.86 -5.69
CA ASN A 42 -10.22 2.92 -5.07
C ASN A 42 -10.97 1.57 -5.15
N GLY A 43 -10.44 0.52 -4.53
CA GLY A 43 -11.04 -0.80 -4.46
C GLY A 43 -12.32 -0.86 -3.62
N ARG A 44 -12.50 0.13 -2.72
CA ARG A 44 -13.71 0.27 -1.88
C ARG A 44 -14.94 0.61 -2.71
N ARG A 45 -14.80 1.54 -3.68
CA ARG A 45 -15.90 1.89 -4.60
C ARG A 45 -16.23 0.75 -5.56
N TYR A 46 -15.23 0.13 -6.19
CA TYR A 46 -15.42 -1.04 -7.07
C TYR A 46 -14.24 -2.00 -7.00
N ARG A 47 -14.51 -3.30 -6.75
CA ARG A 47 -13.47 -4.34 -6.68
C ARG A 47 -12.64 -4.47 -7.97
N ARG A 48 -13.25 -4.22 -9.14
CA ARG A 48 -12.54 -4.21 -10.44
C ARG A 48 -11.40 -3.18 -10.51
N ASN A 49 -11.42 -2.18 -9.62
CA ASN A 49 -10.36 -1.17 -9.56
C ASN A 49 -9.01 -1.73 -9.12
N TYR A 50 -8.96 -2.92 -8.49
CA TYR A 50 -7.68 -3.60 -8.27
C TYR A 50 -7.06 -4.09 -9.58
N LEU A 51 -7.87 -4.61 -10.51
CA LEU A 51 -7.38 -5.03 -11.83
C LEU A 51 -6.95 -3.82 -12.67
N THR A 52 -7.80 -2.80 -12.77
CA THR A 52 -7.43 -1.58 -13.52
C THR A 52 -6.29 -0.82 -12.85
N GLY A 53 -6.23 -0.84 -11.52
CA GLY A 53 -5.12 -0.31 -10.72
C GLY A 53 -3.82 -1.05 -10.97
N PHE A 54 -3.85 -2.38 -11.06
CA PHE A 54 -2.70 -3.19 -11.44
C PHE A 54 -2.17 -2.80 -12.83
N LEU A 55 -3.05 -2.73 -13.83
CA LEU A 55 -2.65 -2.33 -15.19
C LEU A 55 -2.08 -0.91 -15.26
N ARG A 56 -2.65 0.03 -14.49
CA ARG A 56 -2.13 1.41 -14.35
C ARG A 56 -0.81 1.47 -13.57
N TYR A 57 -0.56 0.52 -12.68
CA TYR A 57 0.65 0.46 -11.87
C TYR A 57 1.83 -0.08 -12.67
N LEU A 58 1.63 -1.11 -13.52
CA LEU A 58 2.70 -1.77 -14.28
C LEU A 58 3.75 -0.83 -14.92
N PRO A 59 3.40 0.28 -15.59
CA PRO A 59 4.40 1.17 -16.17
C PRO A 59 5.09 2.10 -15.15
N GLN A 60 4.50 2.36 -13.98
CA GLN A 60 4.99 3.37 -13.03
C GLN A 60 6.45 3.14 -12.59
N PRO A 61 6.87 1.92 -12.20
CA PRO A 61 8.25 1.66 -11.75
C PRO A 61 9.29 1.75 -12.86
N TRP A 62 8.87 1.87 -14.13
CA TRP A 62 9.73 2.06 -15.29
C TRP A 62 9.81 3.52 -15.71
N LEU A 63 8.72 4.28 -15.52
CA LEU A 63 8.65 5.71 -15.82
C LEU A 63 9.34 6.56 -14.75
N LYS A 64 9.25 6.14 -13.49
CA LYS A 64 9.87 6.79 -12.35
C LYS A 64 10.64 5.77 -11.51
N ARG A 65 11.84 6.16 -11.07
CA ARG A 65 12.60 5.38 -10.09
C ARG A 65 12.19 5.78 -8.67
N TYR A 66 11.97 4.78 -7.85
CA TYR A 66 11.64 4.91 -6.43
C TYR A 66 12.71 4.18 -5.61
N ASP A 67 13.07 4.76 -4.47
CA ASP A 67 14.01 4.16 -3.52
C ASP A 67 13.29 3.19 -2.58
N LEU A 68 11.97 3.37 -2.40
CA LEU A 68 11.13 2.58 -1.53
C LEU A 68 9.69 2.57 -2.04
N ILE A 69 9.02 1.41 -1.95
CA ILE A 69 7.58 1.29 -2.15
C ILE A 69 6.94 0.90 -0.83
N HIS A 70 5.97 1.68 -0.38
CA HIS A 70 5.24 1.44 0.85
C HIS A 70 3.76 1.17 0.54
N ALA A 71 3.33 -0.07 0.69
CA ALA A 71 1.95 -0.45 0.46
C ALA A 71 1.15 -0.48 1.77
N HIS A 72 -0.06 0.07 1.75
CA HIS A 72 -1.04 -0.06 2.81
C HIS A 72 -2.16 -0.92 2.26
N TYR A 73 -2.38 -2.11 2.84
CA TYR A 73 -3.32 -3.18 2.41
C TYR A 73 -2.66 -4.33 1.62
N PRO A 74 -3.07 -5.61 1.79
CA PRO A 74 -2.45 -6.74 1.10
C PRO A 74 -2.68 -6.75 -0.41
N LEU A 75 -3.86 -6.34 -0.90
CA LEU A 75 -4.11 -6.31 -2.36
C LEU A 75 -3.28 -5.21 -3.05
N THR A 76 -3.08 -4.06 -2.41
CA THR A 76 -2.18 -3.02 -2.94
C THR A 76 -0.72 -3.43 -2.81
N GLY A 77 -0.36 -4.20 -1.78
CA GLY A 77 0.94 -4.84 -1.67
C GLY A 77 1.21 -5.87 -2.79
N LEU A 78 0.19 -6.64 -3.20
CA LEU A 78 0.30 -7.53 -4.36
C LEU A 78 0.50 -6.74 -5.67
N ILE A 79 -0.23 -5.64 -5.84
CA ILE A 79 -0.02 -4.72 -6.97
C ILE A 79 1.42 -4.16 -6.95
N ALA A 80 1.87 -3.69 -5.79
CA ALA A 80 3.21 -3.16 -5.60
C ALA A 80 4.32 -4.19 -5.84
N ARG A 81 4.05 -5.48 -5.62
CA ARG A 81 5.00 -6.57 -5.87
C ARG A 81 5.20 -6.89 -7.34
N ALA A 82 4.40 -6.30 -8.24
CA ALA A 82 4.61 -6.43 -9.69
C ALA A 82 5.97 -5.88 -10.16
N GLN A 83 6.63 -5.06 -9.34
CA GLN A 83 8.03 -4.67 -9.52
C GLN A 83 8.93 -5.31 -8.46
N ILE A 84 10.20 -5.50 -8.80
CA ILE A 84 11.21 -6.13 -7.94
C ILE A 84 12.46 -5.26 -7.73
N ARG A 85 12.47 -4.02 -8.22
CA ARG A 85 13.67 -3.16 -8.23
C ARG A 85 13.85 -2.41 -6.91
N ALA A 86 12.76 -1.83 -6.41
CA ALA A 86 12.73 -1.11 -5.17
C ALA A 86 12.26 -2.03 -4.04
N PRO A 87 12.82 -1.90 -2.82
CA PRO A 87 12.33 -2.63 -1.66
C PRO A 87 10.86 -2.29 -1.41
N LEU A 88 10.08 -3.31 -1.04
CA LEU A 88 8.67 -3.24 -0.76
C LEU A 88 8.41 -3.46 0.73
N VAL A 89 7.83 -2.45 1.37
CA VAL A 89 7.34 -2.51 2.76
C VAL A 89 5.81 -2.52 2.73
N VAL A 90 5.19 -3.44 3.46
CA VAL A 90 3.72 -3.52 3.54
C VAL A 90 3.24 -3.30 4.97
N THR A 91 2.31 -2.37 5.16
CA THR A 91 1.63 -2.16 6.44
C THR A 91 0.25 -2.83 6.43
N TYR A 92 0.02 -3.72 7.40
CA TYR A 92 -1.28 -4.31 7.67
C TYR A 92 -1.98 -3.57 8.80
N HIS A 93 -3.19 -3.08 8.54
CA HIS A 93 -3.96 -2.22 9.47
C HIS A 93 -4.88 -3.00 10.43
N GLY A 94 -4.86 -4.33 10.36
CA GLY A 94 -5.41 -5.21 11.40
C GLY A 94 -6.62 -6.03 11.00
N ILE A 95 -7.62 -5.45 10.33
CA ILE A 95 -8.82 -6.23 9.93
C ILE A 95 -8.49 -7.31 8.87
N GLU A 96 -7.47 -7.05 8.06
CA GLU A 96 -7.03 -7.93 6.97
C GLU A 96 -6.29 -9.19 7.44
N VAL A 97 -5.74 -9.18 8.64
CA VAL A 97 -4.88 -10.28 9.11
C VAL A 97 -5.67 -11.35 9.87
N VAL A 98 -6.84 -10.99 10.39
CA VAL A 98 -7.57 -11.84 11.36
C VAL A 98 -8.58 -12.79 10.69
N TYR A 99 -9.06 -12.52 9.47
CA TYR A 99 -10.19 -13.28 8.90
C TYR A 99 -10.01 -13.76 7.44
N GLY A 100 -10.29 -15.05 7.22
CA GLY A 100 -10.55 -15.65 5.90
C GLY A 100 -9.35 -15.66 4.94
N TRP A 101 -9.64 -15.56 3.64
CA TRP A 101 -8.65 -15.63 2.56
C TRP A 101 -7.63 -14.47 2.60
N GLN A 102 -7.98 -13.35 3.21
CA GLN A 102 -7.09 -12.19 3.37
C GLN A 102 -5.91 -12.51 4.30
N GLY A 103 -6.13 -13.28 5.36
CA GLY A 103 -5.04 -13.73 6.25
C GLY A 103 -4.04 -14.63 5.52
N THR A 104 -4.51 -15.55 4.67
CA THR A 104 -3.64 -16.37 3.82
C THR A 104 -2.85 -15.51 2.83
N LEU A 105 -3.50 -14.51 2.23
CA LEU A 105 -2.83 -13.55 1.35
C LEU A 105 -1.76 -12.74 2.09
N CYS A 106 -2.03 -12.26 3.31
CA CYS A 106 -1.05 -11.57 4.14
C CYS A 106 0.17 -12.48 4.42
N LYS A 107 -0.05 -13.75 4.80
CA LYS A 107 1.04 -14.71 5.04
C LYS A 107 1.84 -15.04 3.77
N ALA A 108 1.18 -15.14 2.61
CA ALA A 108 1.86 -15.37 1.35
C ALA A 108 2.68 -14.14 0.94
N LEU A 109 2.09 -12.95 1.03
CA LEU A 109 2.74 -11.69 0.68
C LEU A 109 3.93 -11.40 1.59
N ALA A 110 3.81 -11.66 2.90
CA ALA A 110 4.89 -11.49 3.86
C ALA A 110 6.18 -12.23 3.50
N ARG A 111 6.11 -13.32 2.70
CA ARG A 111 7.28 -14.08 2.25
C ARG A 111 8.02 -13.46 1.07
N VAL A 112 7.38 -12.54 0.36
CA VAL A 112 7.89 -11.97 -0.90
C VAL A 112 8.12 -10.46 -0.82
N VAL A 113 7.90 -9.86 0.36
CA VAL A 113 8.16 -8.44 0.63
C VAL A 113 9.35 -8.30 1.56
N ASP A 114 10.04 -7.17 1.46
CA ASP A 114 11.27 -6.93 2.21
C ASP A 114 10.99 -6.71 3.70
N ARG A 115 9.89 -6.04 4.03
CA ARG A 115 9.41 -5.86 5.41
C ARG A 115 7.89 -5.78 5.51
N VAL A 116 7.37 -6.23 6.65
CA VAL A 116 5.98 -6.07 7.07
C VAL A 116 5.92 -5.22 8.33
N ILE A 117 5.02 -4.24 8.35
CA ILE A 117 4.66 -3.44 9.52
C ILE A 117 3.26 -3.85 9.96
N VAL A 118 3.07 -4.09 11.25
CA VAL A 118 1.76 -4.38 11.85
C VAL A 118 1.43 -3.28 12.84
N THR A 119 0.23 -2.70 12.73
CA THR A 119 -0.19 -1.57 13.57
C THR A 119 -0.64 -1.96 14.98
N SER A 120 -0.86 -3.25 15.24
CA SER A 120 -1.24 -3.74 16.57
C SER A 120 -0.49 -5.02 16.95
N GLN A 121 -0.24 -5.21 18.25
CA GLN A 121 0.45 -6.38 18.79
C GLN A 121 -0.32 -7.68 18.50
N ARG A 122 -1.66 -7.62 18.49
CA ARG A 122 -2.56 -8.77 18.25
C ARG A 122 -2.41 -9.42 16.87
N VAL A 123 -1.70 -8.76 15.96
CA VAL A 123 -1.52 -9.16 14.56
C VAL A 123 -0.11 -9.76 14.34
N ARG A 124 0.77 -9.70 15.34
CA ARG A 124 2.16 -10.15 15.26
C ARG A 124 2.33 -11.65 15.52
N ASP A 125 1.37 -12.27 16.22
CA ASP A 125 1.35 -13.68 16.63
C ASP A 125 0.58 -14.54 15.61
#